data_AF-A0A850HCS5-F1
#
_entry.id   AF-A0A850HCS5-F1
#
_cell.length_a   1.000
_cell.length_b   1.000
_cell.length_c   1.000
_cell.angle_alpha   90.00
_cell.angle_beta   90.00
_cell.angle_gamma   90.00
#
_symmetry.space_group_name_H-M   'P 1'
#
loop_
_entity.id
_entity.type
_entity.pdbx_description
1 polymer ?
#
loop_
_entity_poly.entity_id
_entity_poly.type
_entity_poly.pdbx_seq_one_letter_code
_entity_poly.pdbx_strand_id
1 'polypeptide(L)' 'MRRKRLFETVAEKISGLIDEGVYASGTRWPSERELAEKLGVSRVSVREAAVALHAIGRLETKVGLGA' A
#
# COMPACT_ATOMS: atom_id res chain seq x y z
N MET A 1 -16.41 -10.13 -12.09
CA MET A 1 -16.40 -9.89 -10.62
C MET A 1 -15.00 -10.19 -10.10
N ARG A 2 -14.30 -9.43 -9.25
CA ARG A 2 -14.55 -8.14 -8.61
C ARG A 2 -13.19 -7.64 -8.06
N ARG A 3 -12.22 -7.37 -8.95
CA ARG A 3 -10.83 -6.97 -8.57
C ARG A 3 -10.80 -5.72 -7.66
N LYS A 4 -11.87 -4.90 -7.74
CA LYS A 4 -12.14 -3.78 -6.82
C LYS A 4 -11.98 -4.17 -5.34
N ARG A 5 -12.65 -5.25 -4.91
CA ARG A 5 -12.64 -5.62 -3.49
C ARG A 5 -11.26 -6.01 -2.98
N LEU A 6 -10.40 -6.58 -3.83
CA LEU A 6 -9.11 -7.09 -3.38
C LEU A 6 -8.18 -5.93 -3.02
N PHE A 7 -8.06 -4.92 -3.89
CA PHE A 7 -7.25 -3.76 -3.57
C PHE A 7 -7.87 -2.93 -2.45
N GLU A 8 -9.21 -2.85 -2.36
CA GLU A 8 -9.90 -2.15 -1.26
C GLU A 8 -9.52 -2.77 0.10
N THR A 9 -9.63 -4.09 0.24
CA THR A 9 -9.22 -4.80 1.46
C THR A 9 -7.72 -4.66 1.75
N VAL A 10 -6.88 -4.65 0.71
CA VAL A 10 -5.44 -4.40 0.86
C VAL A 10 -5.17 -2.98 1.34
N ALA A 11 -5.88 -1.99 0.80
CA ALA A 11 -5.76 -0.59 1.21
C ALA A 11 -6.21 -0.39 2.67
N GLU A 12 -7.30 -1.04 3.09
CA GLU A 12 -7.75 -1.04 4.49
C GLU A 12 -6.71 -1.67 5.43
N LYS A 13 -6.15 -2.83 5.07
CA LYS A 13 -5.07 -3.45 5.85
C LYS A 13 -3.84 -2.56 5.96
N ILE A 14 -3.40 -1.99 4.84
CA ILE A 14 -2.24 -1.08 4.82
C ILE A 14 -2.55 0.15 5.68
N SER A 15 -3.75 0.71 5.55
CA SER A 15 -4.18 1.84 6.37
C SER A 15 -4.18 1.50 7.85
N GLY A 16 -4.64 0.31 8.24
CA GLY A 16 -4.56 -0.17 9.62
C GLY A 16 -3.13 -0.20 10.13
N LEU A 17 -2.19 -0.72 9.33
CA LEU A 17 -0.76 -0.76 9.69
C LEU A 17 -0.14 0.65 9.80
N ILE A 18 -0.61 1.63 9.02
CA ILE A 18 -0.23 3.04 9.17
C ILE A 18 -0.78 3.60 10.48
N ASP A 19 -2.07 3.38 10.77
CA ASP A 19 -2.74 3.82 11.99
C ASP A 19 -2.11 3.18 13.26
N GLU A 20 -1.64 1.94 13.17
CA GLU A 20 -0.87 1.25 14.23
C GLU A 20 0.55 1.81 14.41
N GLY A 21 1.01 2.72 13.54
CA GLY A 21 2.35 3.29 13.59
C GLY A 21 3.46 2.36 13.10
N VAL A 22 3.11 1.21 12.50
CA VAL A 22 4.07 0.27 11.89
C VAL A 22 4.79 0.94 10.71
N TYR A 23 4.05 1.77 9.97
CA TYR A 23 4.58 2.56 8.86
C TYR A 23 4.30 4.04 9.08
N ALA A 24 5.16 4.69 9.87
CA ALA A 24 5.02 6.11 10.18
C ALA A 24 5.21 7.00 8.93
N SER A 25 4.33 7.98 8.77
CA SER A 25 4.41 9.02 7.73
C SER A 25 5.80 9.69 7.74
N GLY A 26 6.51 9.64 6.62
CA GLY A 26 7.87 10.19 6.50
C GLY A 26 9.02 9.21 6.79
N THR A 27 8.73 8.00 7.27
CA THR A 27 9.72 6.91 7.32
C THR A 27 9.77 6.12 6.01
N ARG A 28 10.84 5.35 5.81
CA ARG A 28 11.03 4.57 4.58
C ARG A 28 9.88 3.58 4.40
N TRP A 29 9.02 3.85 3.43
CA TRP A 29 7.92 2.96 3.07
C TRP A 29 8.46 1.63 2.53
N PRO A 30 7.93 0.48 2.97
CA PRO A 30 8.30 -0.82 2.42
C PRO A 30 8.00 -0.88 0.92
N SER A 31 8.81 -1.63 0.18
CA SER A 31 8.60 -1.80 -1.26
C SER A 31 7.27 -2.53 -1.54
N GLU A 32 6.70 -2.32 -2.74
CA GLU A 32 5.48 -3.01 -3.18
C GLU A 32 5.63 -4.54 -3.10
N ARG A 33 6.86 -5.03 -3.31
CA ARG A 33 7.22 -6.45 -3.20
C ARG A 33 7.11 -6.95 -1.77
N GLU A 34 7.70 -6.23 -0.81
CA GLU A 34 7.64 -6.61 0.60
C GLU A 34 6.22 -6.58 1.16
N LEU A 35 5.43 -5.57 0.78
CA LEU A 35 4.02 -5.51 1.15
C LEU A 35 3.23 -6.68 0.53
N ALA A 36 3.50 -7.02 -0.72
CA ALA A 36 2.87 -8.16 -1.39
C ALA A 36 3.19 -9.47 -0.66
N GLU A 37 4.45 -9.67 -0.27
CA GLU A 37 4.88 -10.86 0.49
C GLU A 37 4.27 -10.90 1.89
N LYS A 38 4.26 -9.77 2.62
CA LYS A 38 3.67 -9.68 3.97
C LYS A 38 2.16 -9.89 3.98
N LEU A 39 1.47 -9.36 2.98
CA LEU A 39 0.01 -9.41 2.89
C LEU A 39 -0.47 -10.66 2.14
N GLY A 40 0.43 -11.42 1.51
CA GLY A 40 0.10 -12.61 0.72
C GLY A 40 -0.70 -12.28 -0.54
N VAL A 41 -0.48 -11.11 -1.14
CA VAL A 41 -1.24 -10.62 -2.30
C VAL A 41 -0.32 -10.33 -3.49
N SER A 42 -0.90 -10.09 -4.67
CA SER A 42 -0.14 -9.69 -5.85
C SER A 42 0.43 -8.28 -5.70
N ARG A 43 1.63 -8.06 -6.24
CA ARG A 43 2.23 -6.71 -6.40
C ARG A 43 1.27 -5.73 -7.07
N VAL A 44 0.46 -6.20 -8.02
CA VAL A 44 -0.53 -5.37 -8.72
C VAL A 44 -1.62 -4.87 -7.77
N SER A 45 -2.07 -5.72 -6.84
CA SER A 45 -3.09 -5.32 -5.85
C SER A 45 -2.52 -4.35 -4.82
N VAL A 46 -1.25 -4.51 -4.44
CA VAL A 46 -0.55 -3.54 -3.59
C VAL A 46 -0.40 -2.19 -4.30
N ARG A 47 -0.02 -2.20 -5.59
CA ARG A 47 0.06 -1.00 -6.43
C ARG A 47 -1.27 -0.24 -6.45
N GLU A 48 -2.36 -0.94 -6.75
CA GLU A 48 -3.70 -0.34 -6.80
C GLU A 48 -4.12 0.23 -5.44
N ALA A 49 -3.85 -0.50 -4.34
CA ALA A 49 -4.12 -0.03 -2.99
C ALA A 49 -3.28 1.21 -2.63
N ALA A 50 -1.99 1.19 -2.95
CA ALA A 50 -1.08 2.31 -2.71
C ALA A 50 -1.53 3.56 -3.48
N VAL A 51 -1.93 3.42 -4.75
CA VAL A 51 -2.49 4.52 -5.56
C VAL A 51 -3.77 5.06 -4.95
N ALA A 52 -4.67 4.19 -4.48
CA ALA A 52 -5.90 4.61 -3.80
C ALA A 52 -5.60 5.39 -2.51
N LEU A 53 -4.64 4.92 -1.70
CA LEU A 53 -4.20 5.61 -0.48
C LEU A 53 -3.49 6.94 -0.76
N HIS A 54 -2.75 7.01 -1.88
CA HIS A 54 -2.16 8.24 -2.42
C HIS A 54 -3.24 9.25 -2.81
N ALA A 55 -4.27 8.80 -3.54
CA ALA A 55 -5.35 9.66 -4.01
C ALA A 55 -6.16 10.29 -2.87
N ILE A 56 -6.23 9.65 -1.70
CA ILE A 56 -6.88 10.17 -0.50
C ILE A 56 -5.92 10.89 0.47
N GLY A 57 -4.63 11.03 0.10
CA GLY A 57 -3.62 11.72 0.90
C GLY A 57 -3.16 10.98 2.16
N ARG A 58 -3.44 9.67 2.28
CA ARG A 58 -2.97 8.84 3.41
C ARG A 58 -1.56 8.29 3.21
N LEU A 59 -1.08 8.31 1.97
CA LEU A 59 0.28 7.95 1.63
C LEU A 59 0.92 9.10 0.86
N GLU A 60 2.20 9.32 1.11
CA GLU A 60 3.07 10.15 0.29
C GLU A 60 4.29 9.31 -0.09
N THR A 61 4.12 8.34 -0.99
CA THR A 61 5.28 7.75 -1.67
C THR A 61 5.97 8.85 -2.49
N LYS A 62 7.17 9.25 -2.06
CA LYS A 62 8.17 9.74 -3.01
C LYS A 62 8.46 8.57 -3.93
N VAL A 63 7.78 8.52 -5.07
CA VAL A 63 8.10 7.63 -6.19
C VAL A 63 9.45 8.07 -6.74
N GLY A 64 10.50 7.79 -5.97
CA GLY A 64 11.88 7.90 -6.37
C GLY A 64 12.21 6.62 -7.12
N LEU A 65 12.02 6.68 -8.43
CA LEU A 65 12.81 5.99 -9.45
C LEU A 65 12.96 4.47 -9.28
N GLY A 66 12.24 3.75 -10.13
CA GLY A 66 12.54 2.36 -10.38
C GLY A 66 13.97 2.18 -10.89
N ALA A 67 14.60 1.12 -10.38
CA ALA A 67 15.51 0.24 -11.11
C ALA A 67 15.41 -1.14 -10.45
#